data_AF-A0A7S2EZ53-F1
#
_entry.id   AF-A0A7S2EZ53-F1
#
_cell.length_a   1.000
_cell.length_b   1.000
_cell.length_c   1.000
_cell.angle_alpha   90.00
_cell.angle_beta   90.00
_cell.angle_gamma   90.00
#
_symmetry.space_group_name_H-M   'P 1'
#
loop_
_entity.id
_entity.type
_entity.pdbx_description
1 polymer ?
#
loop_
_entity_poly.entity_id
_entity_poly.type
_entity_poly.pdbx_seq_one_letter_code
_entity_poly.pdbx_strand_id
1 'polypeptide(L)'
;SQDGLELRTGYLLVELGGLFQLGREAAPMDKRATIYITKGPHEHHKLGYRFVGAHGRGSRITIHGRRLNQTWTLLSRTAKPGSTQLFLKDDPQVMGWQVGDRIG
;
A
#
# COMPACT_ATOMS: atom_id res chain seq x y z
N SER A 1 -0.93 -14.92 -6.07
CA SER A 1 0.05 -13.86 -5.73
C SER A 1 1.38 -14.50 -5.35
N GLN A 2 2.48 -13.97 -5.88
CA GLN A 2 3.84 -14.33 -5.47
C GLN A 2 4.18 -13.59 -4.17
N ASP A 3 4.88 -14.23 -3.23
CA ASP A 3 5.38 -13.51 -2.04
C ASP A 3 6.71 -12.82 -2.35
N GLY A 4 6.98 -11.70 -1.69
CA GLY A 4 8.24 -10.96 -1.85
C GLY A 4 8.46 -10.45 -3.27
N LEU A 5 7.40 -10.04 -3.97
CA LEU A 5 7.53 -9.48 -5.32
C LEU A 5 8.27 -8.14 -5.26
N GLU A 6 9.39 -8.03 -5.98
CA GLU A 6 10.19 -6.80 -6.01
C GLU A 6 10.23 -6.18 -7.42
N LEU A 7 10.03 -4.87 -7.47
CA LEU A 7 10.38 -4.03 -8.61
C LEU A 7 11.45 -3.03 -8.18
N ARG A 8 12.57 -2.97 -8.91
CA ARG A 8 13.66 -2.02 -8.66
C ARG A 8 13.83 -1.11 -9.88
N THR A 9 13.66 0.19 -9.71
CA THR A 9 13.71 1.15 -10.82
C THR A 9 14.14 2.55 -10.37
N GLY A 10 14.64 3.39 -11.29
CA GLY A 10 14.94 4.79 -11.02
C GLY A 10 13.69 5.68 -10.85
N TYR A 11 12.62 5.35 -11.57
CA TYR A 11 11.27 5.87 -11.39
C TYR A 11 10.27 4.89 -12.03
N LEU A 12 9.01 4.97 -11.63
CA LEU A 12 7.89 4.28 -12.29
C LEU A 12 7.01 5.32 -12.96
N LEU A 13 6.89 5.24 -14.28
CA LEU A 13 6.06 6.12 -15.08
C LEU A 13 5.09 5.29 -15.93
N VAL A 14 3.80 5.54 -15.78
CA VAL A 14 2.75 4.98 -16.64
C VAL A 14 2.26 6.07 -17.58
N GLU A 15 2.40 5.87 -18.88
CA GLU A 15 2.01 6.83 -19.91
C GLU A 15 1.21 6.17 -21.04
N LEU A 16 0.74 6.99 -21.98
CA LEU A 16 0.06 6.57 -23.21
C LEU A 16 -1.17 5.68 -22.96
N GLY A 17 -1.93 5.96 -21.89
CA GLY A 17 -3.11 5.17 -21.54
C GLY A 17 -2.78 3.83 -20.88
N GLY A 18 -1.53 3.62 -20.46
CA GLY A 18 -1.07 2.39 -19.84
C GLY A 18 -1.69 2.12 -18.46
N LEU A 19 -1.51 0.90 -17.99
CA LEU A 19 -1.94 0.44 -16.67
C LEU A 19 -0.79 -0.26 -15.95
N PHE A 20 -0.40 0.27 -14.80
CA PHE A 20 0.33 -0.51 -13.80
C PHE A 20 -0.67 -1.05 -12.79
N GLN A 21 -0.63 -2.37 -12.57
CA GLN A 21 -1.58 -3.05 -11.70
C GLN A 21 -0.87 -4.03 -10.77
N LEU A 22 -1.05 -3.83 -9.47
CA LEU A 22 -0.66 -4.76 -8.42
C LEU A 22 -1.91 -5.22 -7.67
N GLY A 23 -2.30 -6.48 -7.91
CA GLY A 23 -3.56 -7.02 -7.41
C GLY A 23 -4.79 -6.45 -8.13
N ARG A 24 -5.94 -7.07 -7.87
CA ARG A 24 -7.27 -6.65 -8.32
C ARG A 24 -8.17 -6.56 -7.11
N GLU A 25 -9.27 -5.83 -7.21
CA GLU A 25 -10.28 -5.83 -6.14
C GLU A 25 -10.79 -7.24 -5.82
N ALA A 26 -11.06 -8.06 -6.83
CA ALA A 26 -11.48 -9.46 -6.67
C ALA A 26 -10.33 -10.43 -6.32
N ALA A 27 -9.08 -9.99 -6.44
CA ALA A 27 -7.88 -10.81 -6.18
C ALA A 27 -6.73 -9.92 -5.72
N PRO A 28 -6.78 -9.40 -4.48
CA PRO A 28 -5.81 -8.45 -3.98
C PRO A 28 -4.40 -9.06 -3.85
N MET A 29 -3.40 -8.20 -3.75
CA MET A 29 -2.05 -8.57 -3.37
C MET A 29 -1.97 -8.69 -1.84
N ASP A 30 -2.37 -9.85 -1.31
CA ASP A 30 -2.35 -10.13 0.14
C ASP A 30 -0.94 -10.49 0.68
N LYS A 31 0.04 -10.57 -0.22
CA LYS A 31 1.43 -10.90 0.09
C LYS A 31 2.31 -9.67 -0.06
N ARG A 32 3.54 -9.75 0.45
CA ARG A 32 4.45 -8.60 0.40
C ARG A 32 4.85 -8.31 -1.06
N ALA A 33 4.74 -7.04 -1.43
CA ALA A 33 5.31 -6.49 -2.66
C ALA A 33 6.02 -5.20 -2.34
N THR A 34 7.16 -4.95 -2.98
CA THR A 34 7.96 -3.75 -2.76
C THR A 34 8.38 -3.13 -4.08
N ILE A 35 8.12 -1.83 -4.23
CA ILE A 35 8.70 -1.01 -5.29
C ILE A 35 9.85 -0.22 -4.68
N TYR A 36 11.08 -0.58 -5.06
CA TYR A 36 12.28 0.16 -4.70
C TYR A 36 12.56 1.20 -5.78
N ILE A 37 12.41 2.46 -5.41
CA ILE A 37 12.83 3.60 -6.22
C ILE A 37 14.27 3.95 -5.85
N THR A 38 15.20 3.58 -6.73
CA THR A 38 16.65 3.73 -6.52
C THR A 38 17.20 4.92 -7.31
N LYS A 39 18.48 5.23 -7.15
CA LYS A 39 19.16 6.21 -8.01
C LYS A 39 19.30 5.60 -9.41
N GLY A 40 18.59 6.17 -10.39
CA GLY A 40 18.77 5.88 -11.81
C GLY A 40 19.49 7.02 -12.52
N PRO A 41 20.02 6.77 -13.75
CA PRO A 41 20.65 7.82 -14.56
C PRO A 41 19.63 8.73 -15.26
N HIS A 42 18.36 8.32 -15.32
CA HIS A 42 17.32 9.01 -16.09
C HIS A 42 16.50 9.97 -15.21
N GLU A 43 16.33 11.18 -15.73
CA GLU A 43 15.44 12.20 -15.19
C GLU A 43 14.21 12.33 -16.08
N HIS A 44 13.03 12.44 -15.49
CA HIS A 44 11.86 12.83 -16.24
C HIS A 44 11.75 14.36 -16.29
N HIS A 45 11.68 14.93 -17.48
CA HIS A 45 11.71 16.38 -17.72
C HIS A 45 10.68 17.21 -16.92
N LYS A 46 9.56 16.61 -16.49
CA LYS A 46 8.53 17.25 -15.63
C LYS A 46 8.50 16.77 -14.19
N LEU A 47 8.88 15.52 -13.93
CA LEU A 47 8.68 14.85 -12.63
C LEU A 47 9.99 14.66 -11.87
N GLY A 48 11.12 15.05 -12.48
CA GLY A 48 12.44 14.91 -11.93
C GLY A 48 12.86 13.44 -11.79
N TYR A 49 13.53 13.15 -10.68
CA TYR A 49 14.02 11.82 -10.32
C TYR A 49 13.12 11.18 -9.27
N ARG A 50 13.15 9.85 -9.19
CA ARG A 50 12.63 9.06 -8.05
C ARG A 50 11.16 9.30 -7.74
N PHE A 51 10.31 9.03 -8.71
CA PHE A 51 8.86 9.12 -8.53
C PHE A 51 8.16 7.83 -8.93
N VAL A 52 6.90 7.74 -8.53
CA VAL A 52 5.92 6.76 -9.01
C VAL A 52 4.73 7.58 -9.49
N GLY A 53 4.37 7.49 -10.77
CA GLY A 53 3.35 8.36 -11.34
C GLY A 53 2.70 7.82 -12.61
N ALA A 54 1.44 8.23 -12.82
CA ALA A 54 0.73 8.06 -14.07
C ALA A 54 0.52 9.44 -14.70
N HIS A 55 0.86 9.59 -15.98
CA HIS A 55 0.79 10.85 -16.70
C HIS A 55 0.14 10.66 -18.08
N GLY A 56 -0.65 11.63 -18.51
CA GLY A 56 -1.43 11.55 -19.75
C GLY A 56 -2.81 10.90 -19.61
N ARG A 57 -3.65 11.09 -20.62
CA ARG A 57 -5.05 10.64 -20.62
C ARG A 57 -5.12 9.12 -20.58
N GLY A 58 -5.88 8.58 -19.63
CA GLY A 58 -6.14 7.14 -19.50
C GLY A 58 -5.08 6.35 -18.72
N SER A 59 -3.94 6.96 -18.41
CA SER A 59 -2.86 6.30 -17.65
C SER A 59 -3.28 6.08 -16.19
N ARG A 60 -3.05 4.86 -15.66
CA ARG A 60 -3.51 4.47 -14.32
C ARG A 60 -2.47 3.64 -13.57
N ILE A 61 -2.38 3.89 -12.27
CA ILE A 61 -1.73 3.01 -11.30
C ILE A 61 -2.82 2.49 -10.37
N THR A 62 -2.94 1.17 -10.26
CA THR A 62 -3.90 0.51 -9.37
C THR A 62 -3.17 -0.46 -8.46
N ILE A 63 -3.39 -0.32 -7.16
CA ILE A 63 -2.77 -1.17 -6.14
C ILE A 63 -3.89 -1.59 -5.19
N HIS A 64 -4.20 -2.89 -5.21
CA HIS A 64 -5.19 -3.48 -4.33
C HIS A 64 -4.48 -4.40 -3.35
N GLY A 65 -4.35 -3.94 -2.11
CA GLY A 65 -3.95 -4.79 -0.98
C GLY A 65 -5.16 -5.45 -0.32
N ARG A 66 -4.90 -6.17 0.77
CA ARG A 66 -5.93 -6.78 1.61
C ARG A 66 -7.00 -5.76 2.00
N ARG A 67 -8.27 -6.11 1.79
CA ARG A 67 -9.42 -5.25 2.12
C ARG A 67 -9.69 -5.30 3.63
N LEU A 68 -9.79 -4.12 4.24
CA LEU A 68 -10.26 -3.96 5.62
C LEU A 68 -11.73 -3.56 5.59
N ASN A 69 -12.55 -4.20 6.43
CA ASN A 69 -13.95 -3.79 6.59
C ASN A 69 -14.04 -2.46 7.34
N GLN A 70 -13.09 -2.21 8.25
CA GLN A 70 -13.01 -0.99 9.02
C GLN A 70 -11.54 -0.68 9.35
N THR A 71 -11.11 0.56 9.10
CA THR A 71 -9.70 0.98 9.23
C THR A 71 -9.39 1.66 10.56
N TRP A 72 -10.40 1.94 11.38
CA TRP A 72 -10.28 2.63 12.66
C TRP A 72 -11.34 2.14 13.63
N THR A 73 -11.04 2.19 14.93
CA THR A 73 -12.02 1.97 16.01
C THR A 73 -11.63 2.85 17.18
N LEU A 74 -12.58 3.05 18.09
CA LEU A 74 -12.29 3.64 19.39
C LEU A 74 -11.69 2.60 20.33
N LEU A 75 -10.95 3.08 21.33
CA LEU A 75 -10.64 2.29 22.52
C LEU A 75 -11.92 2.12 23.34
N SER A 76 -12.17 0.91 23.83
CA SER A 76 -13.26 0.65 24.78
C SER A 76 -12.90 1.07 26.21
N ARG A 77 -11.62 1.30 26.50
CA ARG A 77 -11.14 1.89 27.76
C ARG A 77 -9.79 2.58 27.58
N THR A 78 -9.47 3.50 28.50
CA THR A 78 -8.21 4.24 28.52
C THR A 78 -7.00 3.30 28.56
N ALA A 79 -6.08 3.46 27.61
CA ALA A 79 -4.75 2.86 27.66
C ALA A 79 -3.78 3.81 28.38
N LYS A 80 -3.11 3.34 29.42
CA LYS A 80 -2.10 4.13 30.15
C LYS A 80 -0.77 4.16 29.38
N PRO A 81 0.09 5.17 29.59
CA PRO A 81 1.44 5.15 29.03
C PRO A 81 2.18 3.85 29.35
N GLY A 82 2.86 3.28 28.36
CA GLY A 82 3.56 1.99 28.49
C GLY A 82 2.67 0.74 28.38
N SER A 83 1.37 0.87 28.15
CA SER A 83 0.49 -0.29 27.92
C SER A 83 0.94 -1.07 26.67
N THR A 84 1.02 -2.39 26.79
CA THR A 84 1.35 -3.31 25.68
C THR A 84 0.11 -3.94 25.05
N GLN A 85 -1.08 -3.58 25.55
CA GLN A 85 -2.37 -4.08 25.08
C GLN A 85 -3.37 -2.93 24.96
N LEU A 86 -4.20 -2.99 23.91
CA LEU A 86 -5.33 -2.09 23.69
C LEU A 86 -6.62 -2.89 23.71
N PHE A 87 -7.68 -2.28 24.23
CA PHE A 87 -9.01 -2.85 24.23
C PHE A 87 -9.85 -1.99 23.32
N LEU A 88 -10.39 -2.62 22.27
CA LEU A 88 -11.10 -1.92 21.21
C LEU A 88 -12.61 -2.01 21.43
N LYS A 89 -13.33 -1.05 20.86
CA LYS A 89 -14.80 -1.05 20.85
C LYS A 89 -15.36 -2.11 19.90
N ASP A 90 -14.73 -2.26 18.74
CA ASP A 90 -15.10 -3.23 17.71
C ASP A 90 -14.11 -4.42 17.70
N ASP A 91 -14.55 -5.58 17.20
CA ASP A 91 -13.72 -6.79 17.09
C ASP A 91 -12.66 -6.62 15.98
N PRO A 92 -11.35 -6.66 16.31
CA PRO A 92 -10.27 -6.58 15.34
C PRO A 92 -10.41 -7.55 14.15
N GLN A 93 -10.86 -8.78 14.39
CA GLN A 93 -10.96 -9.78 13.33
C GLN A 93 -12.07 -9.44 12.34
N VAL A 94 -13.22 -8.97 12.83
CA VAL A 94 -14.35 -8.55 11.99
C VAL A 94 -14.00 -7.29 11.17
N MET A 95 -13.24 -6.38 11.75
CA MET A 95 -12.69 -5.21 11.03
C MET A 95 -11.70 -5.62 9.93
N GLY A 96 -11.21 -6.86 9.96
CA GLY A 96 -10.25 -7.41 9.02
C GLY A 96 -8.80 -7.20 9.44
N TRP A 97 -8.51 -6.90 10.71
CA TRP A 97 -7.14 -6.83 11.21
C TRP A 97 -6.60 -8.24 11.48
N GLN A 98 -5.29 -8.41 11.39
CA GLN A 98 -4.61 -9.69 11.62
C GLN A 98 -3.36 -9.51 12.51
N VAL A 99 -2.89 -10.61 13.07
CA VAL A 99 -1.62 -10.64 13.82
C VAL A 99 -0.48 -10.16 12.91
N GLY A 100 0.34 -9.24 13.41
CA GLY A 100 1.43 -8.61 12.66
C GLY A 100 1.07 -7.29 12.00
N ASP A 101 -0.22 -6.90 11.96
CA ASP A 101 -0.60 -5.55 11.57
C ASP A 101 -0.03 -4.52 12.54
N ARG A 102 0.38 -3.37 11.99
CA ARG A 102 0.86 -2.22 12.76
C ARG A 102 -0.20 -1.12 12.76
N ILE A 103 -0.65 -0.79 13.96
CA ILE A 103 -1.45 0.40 14.26
C ILE A 103 -0.51 1.56 14.59
N GLY A 104 -0.82 2.76 14.10
CA GLY A 104 0.04 3.95 14.20
C GLY A 104 -0.74 5.22 14.43
#